data_AF-A0A550CSP1-F1
#
_entry.id   AF-A0A550CSP1-F1
#
_cell.length_a   1.000
_cell.length_b   1.000
_cell.length_c   1.000
_cell.angle_alpha   90.00
_cell.angle_beta   90.00
_cell.angle_gamma   90.00
#
_symmetry.space_group_name_H-M   'P 1'
#
loop_
_entity.id
_entity.type
_entity.pdbx_description
1 polymer ?
#
loop_
_entity_poly.entity_id
_entity_poly.type
_entity_poly.pdbx_seq_one_letter_code
_entity_poly.pdbx_strand_id
1 'polypeptide(L)'
;MRTGTVERCGKLVISGLSRSSMSSATPPPPLLGDGKGTYKILVVGNSGSGKSTLARRLSPLFRIPHVPLDTVWWQPGWMNPTFEEFQDILRKILAENEEQGWVIDGNYDKHSGGLVRAAATDIIWLDPPLVLYFPRLFVRSIRRLLGCEEPCSPG
;
A
#
# COMPACT_ATOMS: atom_id res chain seq x y z
N MET A 1 -9.77 -20.48 -30.34
CA MET A 1 -8.45 -20.54 -29.65
C MET A 1 -8.54 -19.64 -28.42
N ARG A 2 -8.75 -20.22 -27.24
CA ARG A 2 -8.77 -19.51 -25.95
C ARG A 2 -7.51 -19.92 -25.20
N THR A 3 -6.54 -19.03 -25.08
CA THR A 3 -5.35 -19.23 -24.24
C THR A 3 -5.08 -17.94 -23.51
N GLY A 4 -5.14 -18.00 -22.18
CA GLY A 4 -4.88 -16.86 -21.31
C GLY A 4 -5.31 -17.08 -19.87
N THR A 5 -4.86 -18.18 -19.24
CA THR A 5 -4.94 -18.32 -17.77
C THR A 5 -3.64 -17.75 -17.20
N VAL A 6 -3.69 -16.52 -16.71
CA VAL A 6 -2.66 -15.95 -15.83
C VAL A 6 -3.29 -15.74 -14.46
N GLU A 7 -3.34 -16.80 -13.66
CA GLU A 7 -3.51 -16.68 -12.21
C GLU A 7 -2.12 -16.80 -11.57
N ARG A 8 -1.46 -15.68 -11.31
CA ARG A 8 -0.41 -15.60 -10.29
C ARG A 8 -0.55 -14.30 -9.52
N CYS A 9 -1.23 -14.41 -8.38
CA CYS A 9 -1.32 -13.36 -7.38
C CYS A 9 -0.87 -13.99 -6.05
N GLY A 10 0.39 -13.78 -5.69
CA GLY A 10 0.91 -14.13 -4.37
C GLY A 10 0.27 -13.19 -3.34
N LYS A 11 -0.80 -13.65 -2.69
CA LYS A 11 -1.44 -12.92 -1.58
C LYS A 11 -0.61 -13.12 -0.32
N LEU A 12 0.08 -12.08 0.14
CA LEU A 12 0.71 -12.08 1.46
C LEU A 12 -0.25 -11.41 2.46
N VAL A 13 -0.85 -12.19 3.37
CA VAL A 13 -1.66 -11.66 4.47
C VAL A 13 -0.84 -11.72 5.74
N ILE A 14 -0.49 -10.56 6.31
CA ILE A 14 0.13 -10.45 7.63
C ILE A 14 -0.99 -10.12 8.61
N SER A 15 -1.70 -11.15 9.07
CA SER A 15 -2.67 -11.06 10.17
C SER A 15 -1.93 -11.14 11.51
N GLY A 16 -2.22 -10.23 12.43
CA GLY A 16 -1.46 -10.19 13.67
C GLY A 16 -1.78 -11.33 14.64
N LEU A 17 -0.71 -11.81 15.26
CA LEU A 17 -0.67 -12.97 16.15
C LEU A 17 -1.50 -12.76 17.42
N SER A 18 -2.46 -13.66 17.64
CA SER A 18 -3.03 -13.93 18.97
C SER A 18 -1.94 -14.45 19.90
N ARG A 19 -1.86 -13.94 21.13
CA ARG A 19 -0.78 -14.24 22.11
C ARG A 19 -0.76 -15.68 22.64
N SER A 20 -1.67 -16.55 22.21
CA SER A 20 -1.82 -17.89 22.76
C SER A 20 -1.13 -19.01 21.97
N SER A 21 -0.39 -18.72 20.88
CA SER A 21 0.37 -19.75 20.14
C SER A 21 1.70 -19.23 19.58
N MET A 22 2.65 -18.87 20.45
CA MET A 22 4.04 -18.60 20.07
C MET A 22 4.83 -19.92 19.88
N SER A 23 4.58 -20.68 18.81
CA SER A 23 5.48 -21.79 18.47
C SER A 23 5.69 -22.10 16.97
N SER A 24 5.08 -21.39 16.03
CA SER A 24 5.44 -21.56 14.61
C SER A 24 5.00 -20.37 13.75
N ALA A 25 5.62 -19.21 13.95
CA ALA A 25 5.51 -18.14 12.98
C ALA A 25 6.42 -18.50 11.80
N THR A 26 5.88 -19.22 10.81
CA THR A 26 6.53 -19.39 9.51
C THR A 26 6.89 -17.99 8.99
N PRO A 27 8.15 -17.73 8.59
CA PRO A 27 8.49 -16.43 8.02
C PRO A 27 7.56 -16.16 6.84
N PRO A 28 7.12 -14.90 6.65
CA PRO A 28 6.26 -14.58 5.52
C PRO A 28 6.95 -15.05 4.23
N PRO A 29 6.20 -15.64 3.27
CA PRO A 29 6.78 -16.07 2.01
C PRO A 29 7.53 -14.89 1.36
N PRO A 30 8.65 -15.18 0.67
CA PRO A 30 9.42 -14.14 0.03
C PRO A 30 8.57 -13.43 -1.02
N LEU A 31 8.82 -12.13 -1.22
CA LEU A 31 8.23 -11.39 -2.32
C LEU A 31 8.73 -11.99 -3.64
N LEU A 32 7.79 -12.25 -4.54
CA LEU A 32 8.02 -12.97 -5.79
C LEU A 32 8.60 -12.07 -6.87
N GLY A 33 8.21 -10.79 -6.89
CA GLY A 33 8.56 -9.87 -7.98
C GLY A 33 8.08 -10.37 -9.34
N ASP A 34 8.67 -9.86 -10.41
CA ASP A 34 8.39 -10.26 -11.79
C ASP A 34 9.29 -11.41 -12.31
N GLY A 35 10.18 -11.94 -11.46
CA GLY A 35 11.18 -12.95 -11.82
C GLY A 35 12.40 -12.40 -12.59
N LYS A 36 12.42 -11.12 -12.95
CA LYS A 36 13.56 -10.41 -13.57
C LYS A 36 14.28 -9.49 -12.58
N GLY A 37 13.75 -9.35 -11.37
CA GLY A 37 14.31 -8.53 -10.29
C GLY A 37 13.59 -7.21 -10.07
N THR A 38 12.46 -6.98 -10.75
CA THR A 38 11.62 -5.80 -10.56
C THR A 38 10.45 -6.12 -9.63
N TYR A 39 10.18 -5.21 -8.69
CA TYR A 39 9.15 -5.39 -7.67
C TYR A 39 8.05 -4.34 -7.82
N LYS A 40 6.81 -4.78 -7.99
CA LYS A 40 5.61 -3.93 -8.07
C LYS A 40 4.71 -4.29 -6.90
N ILE A 41 4.93 -3.63 -5.77
CA ILE A 41 4.36 -4.03 -4.48
C ILE A 41 3.19 -3.11 -4.14
N LEU A 42 2.02 -3.70 -3.94
CA LEU A 42 0.84 -3.00 -3.42
C LEU A 42 0.66 -3.33 -1.93
N VAL A 43 0.73 -2.32 -1.08
CA VAL A 43 0.49 -2.44 0.37
C VAL A 43 -0.92 -1.98 0.70
N VAL A 44 -1.78 -2.93 1.06
CA VAL A 44 -3.17 -2.70 1.45
C VAL A 44 -3.35 -2.93 2.94
N GLY A 45 -4.23 -2.16 3.58
CA GLY A 45 -4.60 -2.37 4.98
C GLY A 45 -5.47 -1.25 5.51
N ASN A 46 -5.93 -1.42 6.75
CA ASN A 46 -6.75 -0.41 7.42
C ASN A 46 -5.97 0.89 7.70
N SER A 47 -6.70 2.00 7.86
CA SER A 47 -6.09 3.24 8.33
C SER A 47 -5.42 3.00 9.69
N GLY A 48 -4.17 3.47 9.85
CA GLY A 48 -3.38 3.26 11.07
C GLY A 48 -2.67 1.91 11.18
N SER A 49 -2.88 0.95 10.28
CA SER A 49 -2.21 -0.37 10.35
C SER A 49 -0.70 -0.31 10.12
N GLY A 50 -0.17 0.83 9.68
CA GLY A 50 1.25 1.03 9.41
C GLY A 50 1.66 0.87 7.94
N LYS A 51 0.71 0.79 7.00
CA LYS A 51 0.91 0.74 5.54
C LYS A 51 2.05 1.65 5.06
N SER A 52 1.94 2.94 5.35
CA SER A 52 2.89 3.95 4.89
C SER A 52 4.25 3.83 5.57
N THR A 53 4.31 3.24 6.77
CA THR A 53 5.58 2.94 7.45
C THR A 53 6.26 1.73 6.81
N LEU A 54 5.50 0.69 6.47
CA LEU A 54 6.03 -0.47 5.76
C LEU A 54 6.52 -0.08 4.37
N ALA A 55 5.70 0.64 3.59
CA ALA A 55 6.03 1.10 2.25
C ALA A 55 7.31 1.97 2.23
N ARG A 56 7.44 2.91 3.16
CA ARG A 56 8.65 3.74 3.31
C ARG A 56 9.89 2.93 3.68
N ARG A 57 9.74 1.78 4.35
CA ARG A 57 10.86 0.87 4.63
C ARG A 57 11.20 -0.01 3.45
N LEU A 58 10.21 -0.42 2.65
CA LEU A 58 10.42 -1.27 1.46
C LEU A 58 11.10 -0.50 0.32
N SER A 59 10.75 0.77 0.12
CA SER A 59 11.32 1.61 -0.92
C SER A 59 12.86 1.62 -0.96
N PRO A 60 13.59 1.92 0.14
CA PRO A 60 15.06 1.89 0.12
C PRO A 60 15.64 0.47 0.04
N LEU A 61 14.92 -0.55 0.52
CA LEU A 61 15.38 -1.95 0.46
C LEU A 61 15.40 -2.46 -0.98
N PHE A 62 14.38 -2.12 -1.77
CA PHE A 62 14.27 -2.52 -3.18
C PHE A 62 14.74 -1.44 -4.17
N ARG A 63 15.13 -0.25 -3.68
CA ARG A 63 15.50 0.92 -4.49
C ARG A 63 14.42 1.35 -5.49
N ILE A 64 13.16 1.23 -5.06
CA ILE A 64 11.97 1.57 -5.85
C ILE A 64 11.25 2.77 -5.24
N PRO A 65 10.60 3.62 -6.05
CA PRO A 65 9.83 4.76 -5.56
C PRO A 65 8.65 4.32 -4.68
N HIS A 66 8.40 5.10 -3.63
CA HIS A 66 7.22 4.99 -2.79
C HIS A 66 6.19 6.03 -3.21
N VAL A 67 5.00 5.57 -3.60
CA VAL A 67 3.88 6.42 -3.99
C VAL A 67 2.69 6.17 -3.05
N PRO A 68 2.41 7.07 -2.10
CA PRO A 68 1.21 7.01 -1.29
C PRO A 68 -0.03 7.35 -2.12
N LEU A 69 -1.05 6.50 -2.12
CA LEU A 69 -2.31 6.82 -2.81
C LEU A 69 -3.04 7.99 -2.14
N ASP A 70 -2.88 8.16 -0.83
CA ASP A 70 -3.44 9.29 -0.09
C ASP A 70 -2.96 10.63 -0.69
N THR A 71 -1.68 10.76 -1.07
CA THR A 71 -1.14 12.01 -1.66
C THR A 71 -1.58 12.26 -3.09
N VAL A 72 -1.95 11.20 -3.81
CA VAL A 72 -2.47 11.31 -5.19
C VAL A 72 -3.96 11.65 -5.18
N TRP A 73 -4.70 11.10 -4.21
CA TRP A 73 -6.14 11.31 -4.07
C TRP A 73 -6.47 12.70 -3.50
N TRP A 74 -5.72 13.18 -2.52
CA TRP A 74 -5.97 14.48 -1.91
C TRP A 74 -5.09 15.56 -2.54
N GLN A 75 -5.64 16.31 -3.50
CA GLN A 75 -4.95 17.47 -4.05
C GLN A 75 -4.95 18.66 -3.07
N PRO A 76 -4.07 19.67 -3.27
CA PRO A 76 -4.06 20.88 -2.46
C PRO A 76 -5.46 21.52 -2.38
N GLY A 77 -5.88 21.93 -1.19
CA GLY A 77 -7.23 22.46 -0.94
C GLY A 77 -8.31 21.40 -0.76
N TRP A 78 -7.95 20.15 -0.44
CA TRP A 78 -8.90 19.04 -0.19
C TRP A 78 -9.84 18.73 -1.36
N MET A 79 -9.41 19.06 -2.58
CA MET A 79 -10.15 18.71 -3.79
C MET A 79 -9.85 17.26 -4.17
N ASN A 80 -10.91 16.47 -4.37
CA ASN A 80 -10.78 15.13 -4.91
C ASN A 80 -10.79 15.22 -6.44
N PRO A 81 -9.82 14.60 -7.14
CA PRO A 81 -9.92 14.42 -8.57
C PRO A 81 -11.13 13.54 -8.88
N THR A 82 -11.65 13.65 -10.10
CA THR A 82 -12.59 12.67 -10.63
C THR A 82 -11.93 11.29 -10.68
N PHE A 83 -12.74 10.22 -10.70
CA PHE A 83 -12.22 8.85 -10.82
C PHE A 83 -11.35 8.67 -12.06
N GLU A 84 -11.71 9.33 -13.17
CA GLU A 84 -10.99 9.26 -14.43
C GLU A 84 -9.61 9.94 -14.33
N GLU A 85 -9.56 11.15 -13.79
CA GLU A 85 -8.30 11.86 -13.54
C GLU A 85 -7.39 11.09 -12.59
N PHE A 86 -7.95 10.51 -11.52
CA PHE A 86 -7.18 9.67 -10.61
C PHE A 86 -6.58 8.45 -11.32
N GLN A 87 -7.38 7.78 -12.16
CA GLN A 87 -6.90 6.65 -12.94
C GLN A 87 -5.85 7.05 -13.97
N ASP A 88 -5.96 8.22 -14.60
CA ASP A 88 -4.97 8.73 -15.54
C ASP A 88 -3.64 9.06 -14.87
N ILE A 89 -3.68 9.69 -13.69
CA ILE A 89 -2.48 9.94 -12.90
C ILE A 89 -1.81 8.62 -12.52
N LEU A 90 -2.60 7.62 -12.07
CA LEU A 90 -2.07 6.31 -11.74
C LEU A 90 -1.47 5.60 -12.98
N ARG A 91 -2.13 5.68 -14.14
CA ARG A 91 -1.58 5.11 -15.39
C ARG A 91 -0.21 5.69 -15.72
N LYS A 92 -0.04 7.01 -15.59
CA LYS A 92 1.25 7.69 -15.81
C LYS A 92 2.31 7.21 -14.84
N ILE A 93 2.01 7.21 -13.54
CA ILE A 93 2.93 6.75 -12.50
C ILE A 93 3.34 5.28 -12.74
N LEU A 94 2.40 4.40 -13.08
CA LEU A 94 2.69 3.00 -13.32
C LEU A 94 3.57 2.80 -14.57
N ALA A 95 3.34 3.58 -15.63
CA ALA A 95 4.13 3.52 -16.85
C ALA A 95 5.55 4.07 -16.66
N GLU A 96 5.70 5.21 -15.99
CA GLU A 96 7.01 5.84 -15.69
C GLU A 96 7.91 4.93 -14.85
N ASN A 97 7.31 4.09 -14.00
CA ASN A 97 8.02 3.22 -13.06
C ASN A 97 7.91 1.73 -13.45
N GLU A 98 7.59 1.43 -14.72
CA GLU A 98 7.36 0.06 -15.16
C GLU A 98 8.63 -0.80 -15.07
N GLU A 99 9.78 -0.24 -15.44
CA GLU A 99 11.07 -0.92 -15.47
C GLU A 99 11.73 -1.01 -14.08
N GLN A 100 11.69 0.10 -13.32
CA GLN A 100 12.31 0.18 -11.99
C GLN A 100 11.47 -0.55 -10.93
N GLY A 101 10.15 -0.59 -11.09
CA GLY A 101 9.21 -1.08 -10.08
C GLY A 101 8.73 0.05 -9.16
N TRP A 102 7.82 -0.28 -8.25
CA TRP A 102 7.18 0.70 -7.37
C TRP A 102 6.62 0.05 -6.11
N VAL A 103 6.50 0.85 -5.06
CA VAL A 103 5.75 0.54 -3.85
C VAL A 103 4.61 1.53 -3.72
N ILE A 104 3.38 1.04 -3.82
CA ILE A 104 2.18 1.85 -3.66
C ILE A 104 1.46 1.42 -2.37
N ASP A 105 1.11 2.38 -1.51
CA ASP A 105 0.32 2.11 -0.31
C ASP A 105 -1.03 2.84 -0.32
N GLY A 106 -2.09 2.11 0.03
CA GLY A 106 -3.44 2.67 0.11
C GLY A 106 -4.53 1.63 -0.11
N ASN A 107 -5.77 2.00 0.23
CA ASN A 107 -6.95 1.16 0.04
C ASN A 107 -7.92 1.79 -0.97
N TYR A 108 -7.40 2.12 -2.15
CA TYR A 108 -8.16 2.78 -3.23
C TYR A 108 -8.46 1.83 -4.40
N ASP A 109 -8.58 0.52 -4.16
CA ASP A 109 -8.85 -0.48 -5.22
C ASP A 109 -10.13 -0.14 -6.01
N LYS A 110 -11.18 0.28 -5.30
CA LYS A 110 -12.44 0.74 -5.92
C LYS A 110 -12.28 2.02 -6.74
N HIS A 111 -11.51 2.99 -6.26
CA HIS A 111 -11.34 4.29 -6.91
C HIS A 111 -10.39 4.20 -8.11
N SER A 112 -9.36 3.35 -8.02
CA SER A 112 -8.39 3.08 -9.08
C SER A 112 -8.91 2.11 -10.15
N GLY A 113 -10.13 1.58 -10.02
CA GLY A 113 -10.68 0.57 -10.94
C GLY A 113 -9.88 -0.73 -10.97
N GLY A 114 -9.12 -1.03 -9.91
CA GLY A 114 -8.24 -2.20 -9.84
C GLY A 114 -6.94 -2.11 -10.66
N LEU A 115 -6.64 -0.95 -11.28
CA LEU A 115 -5.45 -0.78 -12.13
C LEU A 115 -4.14 -1.12 -11.40
N VAL A 116 -3.95 -0.57 -10.20
CA VAL A 116 -2.74 -0.79 -9.40
C VAL A 116 -2.63 -2.25 -8.99
N ARG A 117 -3.75 -2.87 -8.61
CA ARG A 117 -3.81 -4.27 -8.20
C ARG A 117 -3.49 -5.22 -9.35
N ALA A 118 -3.98 -4.91 -10.55
CA ALA A 118 -3.70 -5.70 -11.75
C ALA A 118 -2.23 -5.60 -12.19
N ALA A 119 -1.58 -4.46 -11.97
CA ALA A 119 -0.17 -4.24 -12.30
C ALA A 119 0.81 -4.73 -11.21
N ALA A 120 0.32 -5.06 -10.01
CA ALA A 120 1.15 -5.50 -8.89
C ALA A 120 1.66 -6.94 -9.06
N THR A 121 2.94 -7.16 -8.80
CA THR A 121 3.54 -8.50 -8.67
C THR A 121 3.20 -9.10 -7.31
N ASP A 122 3.22 -8.27 -6.28
CA ASP A 122 3.08 -8.68 -4.89
C ASP A 122 2.07 -7.78 -4.18
N ILE A 123 1.17 -8.41 -3.43
CA ILE A 123 0.19 -7.68 -2.62
C ILE A 123 0.42 -8.03 -1.16
N ILE A 124 0.75 -7.03 -0.36
CA ILE A 124 0.94 -7.15 1.08
C ILE A 124 -0.30 -6.60 1.77
N TRP A 125 -1.05 -7.48 2.42
CA TRP A 125 -2.20 -7.12 3.25
C TRP A 125 -1.78 -7.03 4.72
N LEU A 126 -1.85 -5.82 5.27
CA LEU A 126 -1.60 -5.55 6.68
C LEU A 126 -2.93 -5.57 7.46
N ASP A 127 -3.12 -6.61 8.26
CA ASP A 127 -4.25 -6.76 9.17
C ASP A 127 -3.80 -7.04 10.62
N PRO A 128 -3.08 -6.10 11.27
CA PRO A 128 -2.75 -6.23 12.67
C PRO A 128 -4.04 -6.16 13.53
N PRO A 129 -4.12 -6.85 14.68
CA PRO A 129 -5.26 -6.73 15.59
C PRO A 129 -5.40 -5.29 16.09
N LEU A 130 -6.66 -4.84 16.21
CA LEU A 130 -7.07 -3.49 16.65
C LEU A 130 -6.25 -2.96 17.83
N VAL A 131 -5.98 -3.81 18.83
CA VAL A 131 -5.24 -3.45 20.05
C VAL A 131 -3.82 -2.93 19.77
N LEU A 132 -3.18 -3.34 18.67
CA LEU A 132 -1.80 -2.94 18.35
C LEU A 132 -1.71 -1.58 17.63
N TYR A 133 -2.77 -1.18 16.91
CA TYR A 133 -2.76 0.06 16.14
C TYR A 133 -3.72 1.13 16.67
N PHE A 134 -4.72 0.77 17.47
CA PHE A 134 -5.65 1.71 18.09
C PHE A 134 -4.97 2.74 19.00
N PRO A 135 -4.01 2.38 19.89
CA PRO A 135 -3.28 3.37 20.69
C PRO A 135 -2.48 4.34 19.80
N ARG A 136 -1.92 3.85 18.69
CA ARG A 136 -1.18 4.68 17.73
C ARG A 136 -2.10 5.65 17.01
N LEU A 137 -3.28 5.20 16.61
CA LEU A 137 -4.33 6.05 16.03
C LEU A 137 -4.78 7.11 17.04
N PHE A 138 -5.03 6.73 18.28
CA PHE A 138 -5.47 7.63 19.33
C PHE A 138 -4.42 8.72 19.62
N VAL A 139 -3.15 8.34 19.79
CA VAL A 139 -2.05 9.29 19.97
C VAL A 139 -1.88 10.20 18.75
N ARG A 140 -1.98 9.67 17.52
CA ARG A 140 -1.89 10.48 16.29
C ARG A 140 -3.04 11.47 16.18
N SER A 141 -4.26 11.03 16.46
CA SER A 141 -5.44 11.89 16.46
C SER A 141 -5.32 13.00 17.49
N ILE A 142 -4.85 12.70 18.71
CA ILE A 142 -4.59 13.70 19.74
C ILE A 142 -3.48 14.67 19.32
N ARG A 143 -2.36 14.18 18.75
CA ARG A 143 -1.27 15.04 18.26
C ARG A 143 -1.70 16.00 17.15
N ARG A 144 -2.59 15.55 16.25
CA ARG A 144 -3.21 16.43 15.24
C ARG A 144 -4.13 17.46 15.86
N LEU A 145 -4.91 17.07 16.86
CA LEU A 145 -5.79 17.98 17.60
C LEU A 145 -5.00 19.04 18.38
N LEU A 146 -3.81 18.68 18.87
CA LEU A 146 -2.88 19.56 19.56
C LEU A 146 -1.94 20.34 18.62
N GLY A 147 -2.08 20.20 17.29
CA GLY A 147 -1.30 20.96 16.30
C GLY A 147 0.17 20.54 16.17
N CYS A 148 0.57 19.37 16.67
CA CYS A 148 1.96 18.89 16.64
C CYS A 148 2.34 18.13 15.36
N GLU A 149 1.42 17.96 14.41
CA GLU A 149 1.65 17.18 13.19
C GLU A 149 0.82 17.76 12.04
N GLU A 150 1.44 17.96 10.88
CA GLU A 150 0.78 18.54 9.72
C GLU A 150 -0.34 17.62 9.17
N PRO A 151 -1.46 18.19 8.70
CA PRO A 151 -2.49 17.44 7.99
C PRO A 151 -1.92 16.72 6.76
N CYS A 152 -2.54 15.60 6.36
CA CYS A 152 -2.11 14.83 5.19
C CYS A 152 -2.22 15.59 3.86
N SER A 153 -2.90 16.74 3.84
CA SER A 153 -2.93 17.66 2.72
C SER A 153 -2.87 19.09 3.26
N PRO A 154 -2.01 19.97 2.73
CA PRO A 154 -2.07 21.39 3.05
C PRO A 154 -3.41 21.95 2.53
N GLY A 155 -4.14 22.57 3.46
CA GLY A 155 -5.35 23.34 3.16
C GLY A 155 -5.02 24.67 2.50
#